data_AF-A0A7C9HA85-F1
#
_entry.id   AF-A0A7C9HA85-F1
#
_cell.length_a   1.000
_cell.length_b   1.000
_cell.length_c   1.000
_cell.angle_alpha   90.00
_cell.angle_beta   90.00
_cell.angle_gamma   90.00
#
_symmetry.space_group_name_H-M   'P 1'
#
loop_
_entity.id
_entity.type
_entity.pdbx_description
1 polymer ?
#
loop_
_entity_poly.entity_id
_entity_poly.type
_entity_poly.pdbx_seq_one_letter_code
_entity_poly.pdbx_strand_id
1 'polypeptide(L)' 'MNMRWIVRMARWARHPPSEKMVKLVLSIVAVAAVIYVIERYVGWPDWMSLDNTRGRLTPR' A
#
# COMPACT_ATOMS: atom_id res chain seq x y z
N MET A 1 -18.00 7.08 11.76
CA MET A 1 -18.11 5.94 10.83
C MET A 1 -19.09 6.32 9.74
N ASN A 2 -18.70 6.24 8.46
CA ASN A 2 -19.54 6.73 7.38
C ASN A 2 -20.23 5.57 6.65
N MET A 3 -21.55 5.46 6.81
CA MET A 3 -22.40 4.37 6.30
C MET A 3 -22.22 4.13 4.79
N ARG A 4 -21.85 5.17 4.04
CA ARG A 4 -21.56 5.09 2.60
C ARG A 4 -20.48 4.07 2.25
N TRP A 5 -19.47 3.89 3.12
CA TRP A 5 -18.40 2.90 2.89
C TRP A 5 -18.90 1.46 3.07
N ILE A 6 -19.73 1.22 4.08
CA ILE A 6 -20.32 -0.10 4.36
C ILE A 6 -21.17 -0.56 3.18
N VAL A 7 -22.03 0.32 2.66
CA VAL A 7 -22.87 0.03 1.49
C VAL A 7 -22.03 -0.22 0.24
N ARG A 8 -20.92 0.51 0.06
CA ARG A 8 -20.00 0.30 -1.08
C ARG A 8 -19.28 -1.04 -0.99
N MET A 9 -18.80 -1.46 0.18
CA MET A 9 -18.20 -2.78 0.39
C MET A 9 -19.20 -3.91 0.18
N ALA A 10 -20.43 -3.76 0.69
CA ALA A 10 -21.50 -4.73 0.47
C ALA A 10 -21.91 -4.85 -1.01
N ARG A 11 -21.76 -3.77 -1.79
CA ARG A 11 -21.97 -3.80 -3.25
C ARG A 11 -20.83 -4.50 -3.96
N TRP A 12 -19.58 -4.27 -3.56
CA TRP A 12 -18.42 -5.00 -4.09
C TRP A 12 -18.52 -6.51 -3.90
N ALA A 13 -19.01 -6.96 -2.75
CA ALA A 13 -19.18 -8.40 -2.48
C ALA A 13 -20.24 -9.05 -3.40
N ARG A 14 -21.29 -8.30 -3.79
CA ARG A 14 -22.40 -8.80 -4.62
C ARG A 14 -22.16 -8.62 -6.11
N HIS A 15 -21.53 -7.51 -6.50
CA HIS A 15 -21.19 -7.14 -7.86
C HIS A 15 -19.75 -6.65 -7.86
N PRO A 16 -18.78 -7.57 -7.92
CA PRO A 16 -17.39 -7.19 -7.93
C PRO A 16 -17.10 -6.31 -9.14
N PRO A 17 -16.23 -5.29 -8.98
CA PRO A 17 -15.69 -4.56 -10.12
C PRO A 17 -15.03 -5.53 -11.11
N SER A 18 -14.89 -5.13 -12.37
CA SER A 18 -14.35 -5.98 -13.44
C SER A 18 -13.13 -6.79 -12.98
N GLU A 19 -13.11 -8.08 -13.29
CA GLU A 19 -12.04 -9.01 -12.91
C GLU A 19 -10.64 -8.51 -13.30
N LYS A 20 -10.54 -7.75 -14.40
CA LYS A 20 -9.29 -7.12 -14.84
C LYS A 20 -8.76 -6.12 -13.82
N MET A 21 -9.63 -5.29 -13.25
CA MET A 21 -9.26 -4.29 -12.26
C MET A 21 -8.86 -4.96 -10.93
N VAL A 22 -9.58 -6.00 -10.53
CA VAL A 22 -9.26 -6.78 -9.32
C VAL A 22 -7.89 -7.44 -9.46
N LYS A 23 -7.62 -8.08 -10.59
CA LYS A 23 -6.32 -8.72 -10.87
C LYS A 23 -5.18 -7.69 -10.91
N LEU A 24 -5.42 -6.51 -11.49
CA LEU A 24 -4.43 -5.43 -11.52
C LEU A 24 -4.11 -4.89 -10.12
N VAL A 25 -5.12 -4.65 -9.28
CA VAL A 25 -4.87 -4.19 -7.90
C VAL A 25 -4.18 -5.28 -7.10
N LEU A 26 -4.63 -6.53 -7.22
CA LEU A 26 -4.05 -7.67 -6.50
C LEU A 26 -2.60 -7.92 -6.92
N SER A 27 -2.26 -7.77 -8.20
CA SER A 27 -0.87 -7.90 -8.67
C SER A 27 0.01 -6.78 -8.13
N ILE A 28 -0.46 -5.53 -8.12
CA ILE A 28 0.27 -4.39 -7.54
C ILE A 28 0.52 -4.63 -6.04
N VAL A 29 -0.50 -5.04 -5.30
CA VAL A 29 -0.38 -5.36 -3.87
C VAL A 29 0.59 -6.52 -3.63
N ALA A 30 0.54 -7.56 -4.47
CA ALA A 30 1.47 -8.68 -4.39
C ALA A 30 2.92 -8.24 -4.62
N VAL A 31 3.18 -7.40 -5.63
CA VAL A 31 4.52 -6.84 -5.90
C VAL A 31 5.00 -6.00 -4.73
N ALA A 32 4.16 -5.11 -4.19
CA ALA A 32 4.50 -4.31 -3.02
C ALA A 32 4.80 -5.17 -1.78
N ALA A 33 4.00 -6.21 -1.55
CA ALA A 33 4.21 -7.15 -0.44
C ALA A 33 5.52 -7.93 -0.61
N VAL A 34 5.86 -8.37 -1.82
CA VAL A 34 7.14 -9.03 -2.11
C VAL A 34 8.32 -8.10 -1.79
N ILE A 35 8.26 -6.85 -2.24
CA ILE A 35 9.30 -5.85 -1.94
C ILE A 35 9.43 -5.63 -0.43
N TYR A 36 8.31 -5.50 0.27
CA TYR A 36 8.30 -5.33 1.73
C TYR A 36 8.89 -6.53 2.49
N VAL A 37 8.58 -7.74 2.04
CA VAL A 37 9.15 -8.97 2.62
C VAL A 37 10.66 -8.98 2.39
N ILE A 38 11.12 -8.68 1.17
CA ILE A 38 12.55 -8.60 0.86
C ILE A 38 13.26 -7.56 1.75
N GLU A 39 12.68 -6.36 1.87
CA GLU A 39 13.14 -5.31 2.78
C GLU A 39 13.28 -5.79 4.22
N ARG A 40 12.26 -6.49 4.71
CA ARG A 40 12.19 -6.91 6.12
C ARG A 40 13.18 -8.01 6.48
N TYR A 41 13.46 -8.94 5.54
CA TYR A 41 14.29 -10.12 5.81
C TYR A 41 15.74 -9.97 5.36
N VAL A 42 16.02 -9.23 4.28
CA VAL A 42 17.39 -9.01 3.78
C VAL A 42 18.00 -7.74 4.39
N GLY A 43 17.16 -6.76 4.73
CA GLY A 43 17.61 -5.41 5.10
C GLY A 43 18.07 -4.64 3.86
N TRP A 44 17.73 -3.35 3.79
CA TRP A 44 18.30 -2.49 2.76
C TRP A 44 19.69 -2.02 3.18
N PRO A 45 20.68 -2.04 2.27
CA PRO A 45 21.99 -1.45 2.55
C PRO A 45 21.85 0.06 2.81
N ASP A 46 22.80 0.65 3.54
CA ASP A 46 22.72 2.04 4.04
C ASP A 46 22.45 3.09 2.94
N TRP A 47 22.80 2.81 1.69
CA TRP A 47 22.53 3.68 0.54
C TRP A 47 21.08 3.63 0.02
N MET A 48 20.30 2.61 0.39
CA MET A 48 18.86 2.49 0.11
C MET A 48 17.97 2.75 1.32
N SER A 49 18.56 2.81 2.53
CA SER A 49 17.84 3.28 3.71
C SER A 49 17.70 4.80 3.63
N LEU A 50 16.46 5.28 3.68
CA LEU A 50 16.20 6.70 3.85
C LEU A 50 16.69 7.09 5.25
N ASP A 51 17.76 7.88 5.31
CA ASP A 51 18.13 8.60 6.53
C ASP A 51 16.88 9.38 6.94
N ASN A 52 16.38 9.14 8.15
CA ASN A 52 15.13 9.70 8.66
C ASN A 52 15.34 11.20 8.99
N THR A 53 15.81 11.96 7.99
CA THR A 53 15.79 13.41 7.93
C THR A 53 14.34 13.82 7.75
N ARG A 54 13.51 13.55 8.76
CA ARG A 54 12.34 14.38 9.03
C ARG A 54 12.91 15.77 9.25
N GLY A 55 13.03 16.50 8.14
CA GLY A 55 13.50 17.86 8.09
C GLY A 55 12.69 18.62 9.10
N ARG A 56 13.31 18.82 10.26
CA ARG A 56 12.89 19.75 11.28
C ARG A 56 12.93 21.09 10.56
N LEU A 57 11.79 21.52 10.01
CA LEU A 57 11.60 22.88 9.57
C LEU A 57 11.68 23.71 10.86
N THR A 58 12.89 24.04 11.31
CA THR A 58 13.12 25.14 12.22
C THR A 58 13.18 26.38 11.36
N PRO A 59 12.12 27.21 11.33
CA PRO A 59 12.22 28.54 10.76
C PRO A 59 13.19 29.32 11.67
N ARG A 60 14.23 29.89 11.09
CA ARG A 60 15.04 30.93 11.74
C ARG A 60 14.60 32.28 11.21
#